data_AF-A0A974A827-F1
#
_entry.id   AF-A0A974A827-F1
#
_cell.length_a   1.000
_cell.length_b   1.000
_cell.length_c   1.000
_cell.angle_alpha   90.00
_cell.angle_beta   90.00
_cell.angle_gamma   90.00
#
_symmetry.space_group_name_H-M   'P 1'
#
loop_
_entity.id
_entity.type
_entity.pdbx_description
1 polymer ?
#
loop_
_entity_poly.entity_id
_entity_poly.type
_entity_poly.pdbx_seq_one_letter_code
_entity_poly.pdbx_strand_id
1 'polypeptide(L)'
;MTNSAESDPKSGPGRTNSEAELSERRDRLNQLLETQRKSDEVAEAKVKSSSNTGYGQAMKLSSEFIAGILVGGGFGWAFDQWLGTMPFGLIVFLLLGFGAGVLNVLRSVGYVPEAETKLRSKTPEDGS
;
A
#
# COMPACT_ATOMS: atom_id res chain seq x y z
N MET A 1 -13.21 79.03 4.46
CA MET A 1 -13.41 77.60 4.13
C MET A 1 -12.03 76.99 3.96
N THR A 2 -11.44 76.46 5.03
CA THR A 2 -10.12 75.82 4.98
C THR A 2 -10.29 74.31 5.09
N ASN A 3 -9.91 73.59 4.04
CA ASN A 3 -9.86 72.14 3.98
C ASN A 3 -9.07 71.60 5.18
N SER A 4 -9.71 70.77 5.99
CA SER A 4 -9.02 69.97 7.01
C SER A 4 -8.47 68.73 6.32
N ALA A 5 -7.16 68.73 6.17
CA ALA A 5 -6.40 67.65 5.56
C ALA A 5 -6.57 66.36 6.37
N GLU A 6 -7.11 65.37 5.68
CA GLU A 6 -6.71 63.97 5.81
C GLU A 6 -5.18 63.88 5.97
N SER A 7 -4.71 63.43 7.13
CA SER A 7 -3.37 62.90 7.27
C SER A 7 -3.34 62.01 8.50
N ASP A 8 -3.53 60.72 8.25
CA ASP A 8 -3.33 59.63 9.19
C ASP A 8 -1.84 59.28 9.18
N PRO A 9 -1.03 59.60 10.22
CA PRO A 9 0.41 59.40 10.15
C PRO A 9 0.84 58.44 11.27
N LYS A 10 0.67 57.13 11.07
CA LYS A 10 1.40 56.13 11.88
C LYS A 10 1.84 54.90 11.06
N SER A 11 2.63 55.14 10.02
CA SER A 11 3.50 54.10 9.43
C SER A 11 4.79 54.03 10.24
N GLY A 12 4.76 53.32 11.36
CA GLY A 12 5.95 53.04 12.17
C GLY A 12 6.74 51.85 11.60
N PRO A 13 8.08 51.85 11.69
CA PRO A 13 8.97 50.81 11.14
C PRO A 13 8.74 49.39 11.70
N GLY A 14 7.91 49.20 12.72
CA GLY A 14 7.53 47.87 13.24
C GLY A 14 6.43 47.14 12.45
N ARG A 15 5.58 47.86 11.70
CA ARG A 15 4.47 47.25 10.95
C ARG A 15 4.93 46.53 9.70
N THR A 16 5.85 47.13 8.95
CA THR A 16 6.40 46.58 7.71
C THR A 16 7.22 45.30 7.94
N ASN A 17 7.94 45.21 9.05
CA ASN A 17 8.69 44.00 9.42
C ASN A 17 7.75 42.83 9.78
N SER A 18 6.63 43.11 10.45
CA SER A 18 5.64 42.09 10.80
C SER A 18 4.90 41.54 9.58
N GLU A 19 4.59 42.39 8.59
CA GLU A 19 3.99 41.97 7.33
C GLU A 19 4.91 41.10 6.49
N ALA A 20 6.21 41.42 6.48
CA ALA A 20 7.23 40.61 5.80
C ALA A 20 7.34 39.19 6.42
N GLU A 21 7.37 39.08 7.75
CA GLU A 21 7.40 37.76 8.42
C GLU A 21 6.12 36.94 8.20
N LEU A 22 4.95 37.58 8.13
CA LEU A 22 3.69 36.91 7.84
C LEU A 22 3.63 36.40 6.39
N SER A 23 4.16 37.18 5.44
CA SER A 23 4.30 36.75 4.05
C SER A 23 5.20 35.52 3.95
N GLU A 24 6.37 35.54 4.61
CA GLU A 24 7.30 34.41 4.59
C GLU A 24 6.67 33.14 5.18
N ARG A 25 5.94 33.27 6.30
CA ARG A 25 5.20 32.15 6.90
C ARG A 25 4.12 31.61 5.96
N ARG A 26 3.37 32.49 5.31
CA ARG A 26 2.33 32.11 4.33
C ARG A 26 2.95 31.34 3.16
N ASP A 27 4.08 31.80 2.63
CA ASP A 27 4.74 31.17 1.50
C ASP A 27 5.24 29.77 1.86
N ARG A 28 5.81 29.60 3.06
CA ARG A 28 6.19 28.28 3.60
C ARG A 28 4.98 27.34 3.74
N LEU A 29 3.84 27.84 4.24
CA LEU A 29 2.63 27.03 4.36
C LEU A 29 2.08 26.60 3.00
N ASN A 30 2.06 27.51 2.02
CA ASN A 30 1.65 27.19 0.65
C ASN A 30 2.56 26.12 0.03
N GLN A 31 3.87 26.20 0.25
CA GLN A 31 4.81 25.20 -0.26
C GLN A 31 4.59 23.80 0.36
N LEU A 32 4.28 23.74 1.66
CA LEU A 32 3.93 22.47 2.33
C LEU A 32 2.61 21.91 1.79
N LEU A 33 1.60 22.76 1.61
CA LEU A 33 0.30 22.36 1.04
C LEU A 33 0.44 21.87 -0.41
N GLU A 34 1.26 22.52 -1.23
CA GLU A 34 1.53 22.07 -2.60
C GLU A 34 2.25 20.72 -2.64
N THR A 35 3.19 20.50 -1.73
CA THR A 35 3.90 19.22 -1.59
C THR A 35 2.94 18.11 -1.15
N GLN A 36 2.06 18.41 -0.20
CA GLN A 36 1.04 17.47 0.26
C GLN A 36 0.01 17.18 -0.83
N ARG A 37 -0.50 18.21 -1.51
CA ARG A 37 -1.46 18.06 -2.61
C ARG A 37 -0.90 17.23 -3.77
N LYS A 38 0.36 17.44 -4.16
CA LYS A 38 1.03 16.59 -5.16
C LYS A 38 1.15 15.14 -4.68
N SER A 39 1.44 14.93 -3.40
CA SER A 39 1.54 13.59 -2.82
C SER A 39 0.18 12.89 -2.78
N ASP A 40 -0.89 13.62 -2.43
CA ASP A 40 -2.27 13.14 -2.39
C ASP A 40 -2.78 12.85 -3.82
N GLU A 41 -2.46 13.69 -4.80
CA GLU A 41 -2.83 13.50 -6.21
C GLU A 41 -2.12 12.28 -6.83
N VAL A 42 -0.85 12.06 -6.50
CA VAL A 42 -0.11 10.85 -6.89
C VAL A 42 -0.67 9.61 -6.19
N ALA A 43 -1.05 9.71 -4.91
CA ALA A 43 -1.68 8.62 -4.17
C ALA A 43 -3.08 8.28 -4.72
N GLU A 44 -3.92 9.28 -5.01
CA GLU A 44 -5.24 9.09 -5.63
C GLU A 44 -5.13 8.50 -7.03
N ALA A 45 -4.19 8.99 -7.86
CA ALA A 45 -3.94 8.43 -9.18
C ALA A 45 -3.50 6.97 -9.11
N LYS A 46 -2.63 6.62 -8.14
CA LYS A 46 -2.18 5.24 -7.90
C LYS A 46 -3.29 4.34 -7.35
N VAL A 47 -4.17 4.86 -6.49
CA VAL A 47 -5.34 4.12 -5.97
C VAL A 47 -6.37 3.90 -7.08
N LYS A 48 -6.62 4.90 -7.93
CA LYS A 48 -7.57 4.82 -9.06
C LYS A 48 -7.06 3.97 -10.22
N SER A 49 -5.75 3.97 -10.48
CA SER A 49 -5.14 3.03 -11.42
C SER A 49 -5.13 1.61 -10.84
N SER A 50 -4.79 1.48 -9.55
CA SER A 50 -4.79 0.21 -8.83
C SER A 50 -6.18 -0.37 -8.59
N SER A 51 -7.26 0.41 -8.62
CA SER A 51 -8.63 -0.10 -8.51
C SER A 51 -9.09 -0.73 -9.81
N ASN A 52 -8.78 -0.11 -10.97
CA ASN A 52 -9.08 -0.67 -12.29
C ASN A 52 -8.21 -1.90 -12.61
N THR A 53 -6.92 -1.90 -12.27
CA THR A 53 -6.09 -3.11 -12.41
C THR A 53 -6.35 -4.12 -11.29
N GLY A 54 -6.71 -3.65 -10.10
CA GLY A 54 -6.98 -4.47 -8.92
C GLY A 54 -8.22 -5.34 -9.06
N TYR A 55 -9.28 -4.86 -9.72
CA TYR A 55 -10.48 -5.68 -9.94
C TYR A 55 -10.22 -6.85 -10.89
N GLY A 56 -9.54 -6.60 -12.01
CA GLY A 56 -9.17 -7.65 -12.97
C GLY A 56 -8.20 -8.67 -12.37
N GLN A 57 -7.28 -8.20 -11.53
CA GLN A 57 -6.34 -9.08 -10.83
C GLN A 57 -7.01 -9.86 -9.71
N ALA A 58 -7.93 -9.25 -8.95
CA ALA A 58 -8.73 -9.92 -7.93
C ALA A 58 -9.67 -10.97 -8.54
N MET A 59 -10.29 -10.69 -9.68
CA MET A 59 -11.10 -11.67 -10.42
C MET A 59 -10.27 -12.87 -10.87
N LYS A 60 -9.10 -12.63 -11.46
CA LYS A 60 -8.17 -13.72 -11.84
C LYS A 60 -7.75 -14.56 -10.63
N LEU A 61 -7.31 -13.91 -9.55
CA LEU A 61 -6.90 -14.58 -8.32
C LEU A 61 -8.05 -15.41 -7.71
N SER A 62 -9.26 -14.87 -7.71
CA SER A 62 -10.45 -15.58 -7.23
C SER A 62 -10.80 -16.76 -8.12
N SER A 63 -10.66 -16.63 -9.44
CA SER A 63 -10.94 -17.70 -10.40
C SER A 63 -9.93 -18.84 -10.31
N GLU A 64 -8.65 -18.54 -10.12
CA GLU A 64 -7.61 -19.54 -9.91
C GLU A 64 -7.81 -20.28 -8.59
N PHE A 65 -8.24 -19.58 -7.54
CA PHE A 65 -8.58 -20.18 -6.25
C PHE A 65 -9.79 -21.11 -6.34
N ILE A 66 -10.89 -20.63 -6.94
CA ILE A 66 -12.12 -21.41 -7.12
C ILE A 66 -11.86 -22.61 -8.04
N ALA A 67 -11.07 -22.45 -9.09
CA ALA A 67 -10.67 -23.57 -9.96
C ALA A 67 -9.87 -24.62 -9.19
N GLY A 68 -8.92 -24.21 -8.34
CA GLY A 68 -8.18 -25.12 -7.46
C GLY A 68 -9.08 -25.89 -6.49
N ILE A 69 -10.11 -25.24 -5.93
CA ILE A 69 -11.10 -25.88 -5.05
C ILE A 69 -11.97 -26.86 -5.82
N LEU A 70 -12.48 -26.49 -6.99
CA LEU A 70 -13.33 -27.35 -7.81
C LEU A 70 -12.55 -28.58 -8.30
N VAL A 71 -11.29 -28.38 -8.72
CA VAL A 71 -10.39 -29.47 -9.13
C VAL A 71 -10.04 -30.34 -7.94
N GLY A 72 -9.62 -29.78 -6.81
CA GLY A 72 -9.28 -30.54 -5.61
C GLY A 72 -10.48 -31.29 -5.01
N GLY A 73 -11.66 -30.67 -4.98
CA GLY A 73 -12.91 -31.28 -4.54
C GLY A 73 -13.40 -32.36 -5.50
N GLY A 74 -13.30 -32.13 -6.81
CA GLY A 74 -13.63 -33.11 -7.84
C GLY A 74 -12.70 -34.32 -7.82
N PHE A 75 -11.38 -34.09 -7.71
CA PHE A 75 -10.39 -35.16 -7.55
C PHE A 75 -10.55 -35.91 -6.21
N GLY A 76 -10.82 -35.20 -5.11
CA GLY A 76 -11.11 -35.81 -3.81
C GLY A 76 -12.35 -36.69 -3.84
N TRP A 77 -13.42 -36.24 -4.50
CA TRP A 77 -14.64 -37.02 -4.68
C TRP A 77 -14.44 -38.24 -5.58
N ALA A 78 -13.72 -38.10 -6.70
CA ALA A 78 -13.39 -39.21 -7.59
C ALA A 78 -12.51 -40.26 -6.89
N PHE A 79 -11.57 -39.82 -6.05
CA PHE A 79 -10.69 -40.71 -5.28
C PHE A 79 -11.44 -41.43 -4.15
N ASP A 80 -12.33 -40.73 -3.42
CA ASP A 80 -13.23 -41.33 -2.43
C ASP A 80 -14.13 -42.41 -3.07
N GLN A 81 -14.61 -42.17 -4.30
CA GLN A 81 -15.48 -43.12 -5.00
C GLN A 81 -14.75 -44.38 -5.48
N TRP A 82 -13.46 -44.27 -5.80
CA TRP A 82 -12.66 -45.38 -6.31
C TRP A 82 -12.17 -46.33 -5.19
N LEU A 83 -11.96 -45.79 -3.99
CA LEU A 83 -11.52 -46.56 -2.82
C LEU A 83 -12.68 -47.18 -2.03
N GLY A 84 -13.92 -46.72 -2.25
CA GLY A 84 -15.10 -47.25 -1.54
C GLY A 84 -15.08 -47.00 -0.03
N THR A 85 -14.11 -46.21 0.46
CA THR A 85 -13.93 -45.84 1.86
C THR A 85 -14.58 -44.49 2.13
N MET A 86 -15.43 -44.44 3.17
CA MET A 86 -15.96 -43.21 3.78
C MET A 86 -14.84 -42.16 4.03
N PRO A 87 -15.20 -40.87 4.20
CA PRO A 87 -14.69 -39.65 3.54
C PRO A 87 -13.19 -39.35 3.79
N PHE A 88 -12.31 -40.29 3.50
CA PHE A 88 -10.89 -40.19 3.84
C PHE A 88 -10.17 -39.17 2.96
N GLY A 89 -10.54 -39.08 1.68
CA GLY A 89 -10.05 -38.06 0.76
C GLY A 89 -10.43 -36.66 1.22
N LEU A 90 -11.67 -36.49 1.68
CA LEU A 90 -12.16 -35.24 2.28
C LEU A 90 -11.36 -34.86 3.54
N ILE A 91 -11.07 -35.81 4.42
CA ILE A 91 -10.28 -35.59 5.65
C ILE A 91 -8.83 -35.20 5.31
N VAL A 92 -8.20 -35.88 4.35
CA VAL A 92 -6.82 -35.59 3.92
C VAL A 92 -6.73 -34.21 3.25
N PHE A 93 -7.65 -33.87 2.34
CA PHE A 93 -7.67 -32.56 1.70
C PHE A 93 -8.04 -31.43 2.68
N LEU A 94 -8.92 -31.70 3.66
CA LEU A 94 -9.24 -30.76 4.73
C LEU A 94 -8.03 -30.48 5.62
N LEU A 95 -7.31 -31.52 6.05
CA LEU A 95 -6.10 -31.38 6.86
C LEU A 95 -4.98 -30.68 6.08
N LEU A 96 -4.81 -31.01 4.80
CA LEU A 96 -3.82 -30.38 3.94
C LEU A 96 -4.15 -28.91 3.68
N GLY A 97 -5.43 -28.60 3.40
CA GLY A 97 -5.92 -27.23 3.22
C GLY A 97 -5.83 -26.40 4.50
N PHE A 98 -6.17 -26.99 5.66
CA PHE A 98 -6.01 -26.35 6.96
C PHE A 98 -4.54 -26.09 7.28
N GLY A 99 -3.66 -27.06 7.07
CA GLY A 99 -2.22 -26.92 7.26
C GLY A 99 -1.61 -25.84 6.37
N ALA A 100 -1.96 -25.84 5.08
CA ALA A 100 -1.53 -24.81 4.13
C ALA A 100 -2.07 -23.41 4.50
N GLY A 101 -3.33 -23.33 4.96
CA GLY A 101 -3.94 -22.08 5.43
C GLY A 101 -3.26 -21.50 6.67
N VAL A 102 -3.01 -22.34 7.68
CA VAL A 102 -2.27 -21.95 8.89
C VAL A 102 -0.85 -21.51 8.52
N LEU A 103 -0.16 -22.24 7.66
CA LEU A 103 1.21 -21.90 7.23
C LEU A 103 1.25 -20.59 6.43
N ASN A 104 0.23 -20.31 5.61
CA ASN A 104 0.08 -19.04 4.90
C ASN A 104 -0.14 -17.87 5.86
N VAL A 105 -0.97 -18.04 6.89
CA VAL A 105 -1.18 -17.04 7.95
C VAL A 105 0.13 -16.79 8.70
N LEU A 106 0.81 -17.84 9.15
CA LEU A 106 2.09 -17.73 9.87
C LEU A 106 3.18 -17.03 9.04
N ARG A 107 3.23 -17.30 7.74
CA ARG A 107 4.09 -16.59 6.80
C ARG A 107 3.70 -15.12 6.68
N SER A 108 2.40 -14.82 6.63
CA SER A 108 1.89 -13.44 6.53
C SER A 108 2.10 -12.61 7.79
N VAL A 109 2.09 -13.22 8.99
CA VAL A 109 2.45 -12.54 10.25
C VAL A 109 3.96 -12.46 10.50
N GLY A 110 4.79 -12.88 9.53
CA GLY A 110 6.23 -12.59 9.54
C GLY A 110 7.12 -13.64 10.21
N TYR A 111 6.65 -14.87 10.40
CA TYR A 111 7.49 -15.96 10.95
C TYR A 111 8.38 -16.67 9.93
N VAL A 112 8.25 -16.37 8.64
CA VAL A 112 9.17 -16.84 7.62
C VAL A 112 10.05 -15.67 7.19
N PRO A 113 11.22 -15.46 7.81
CA PRO A 113 12.19 -14.52 7.27
C PRO A 113 12.50 -14.93 5.84
N GLU A 114 12.37 -13.97 4.91
CA GLU A 114 12.91 -14.11 3.57
C GLU A 114 14.37 -14.49 3.71
N ALA A 115 14.68 -15.76 3.48
CA ALA A 115 16.04 -16.24 3.41
C ALA A 115 16.71 -15.45 2.30
N GLU A 116 17.55 -14.53 2.75
CA GLU A 116 18.47 -13.69 2.01
C GLU A 116 18.84 -14.25 0.64
N THR A 117 18.21 -13.73 -0.41
CA THR A 117 18.79 -13.68 -1.76
C THR A 117 19.90 -12.64 -1.86
N LYS A 118 20.39 -12.11 -0.72
CA LYS A 118 21.46 -11.10 -0.62
C LYS A 118 22.87 -11.68 -0.52
N LEU A 119 23.10 -12.88 -1.06
CA LEU A 119 24.42 -13.52 -1.11
C LEU A 119 24.98 -13.65 -2.55
N ARG A 120 24.85 -12.60 -3.38
CA ARG A 120 25.64 -12.55 -4.63
C ARG A 120 25.99 -11.15 -5.12
N SER A 121 26.66 -10.38 -4.28
CA SER A 121 27.65 -9.42 -4.76
C SER A 121 28.82 -9.39 -3.79
N LYS A 122 29.61 -10.46 -3.87
CA LYS A 122 30.93 -10.56 -3.23
C LYS A 122 31.83 -9.51 -3.89
N THR A 123 32.26 -8.53 -3.10
CA THR A 123 33.46 -7.70 -3.32
C THR A 123 34.67 -8.61 -3.60
N PRO A 124 35.55 -8.27 -4.56
CA PRO A 124 36.64 -7.32 -4.33
C PRO A 124 36.62 -6.23 -5.42
N GLU A 125 37.14 -5.02 -5.23
CA GLU A 125 38.57 -4.72 -5.24
C GLU A 125 38.78 -3.37 -4.55
N ASP A 126 39.55 -3.45 -3.47
CA ASP A 126 40.27 -2.35 -2.83
C ASP A 126 41.50 -2.04 -3.68
N GLY A 127 41.77 -0.74 -3.85
CA GLY A 127 43.11 -0.19 -3.91
C GLY A 127 44.09 -0.72 -4.96
N SER A 128 44.29 0.06 -6.02
CA SER A 128 45.60 0.66 -6.36
C SER A 128 45.41 1.84 -7.30
#